data_AF-A0A2H3BYE3-F1
#
_entry.id   AF-A0A2H3BYE3-F1
#
_cell.length_a   1.000
_cell.length_b   1.000
_cell.length_c   1.000
_cell.angle_alpha   90.00
_cell.angle_beta   90.00
_cell.angle_gamma   90.00
#
_symmetry.space_group_name_H-M   'P 1'
#
loop_
_entity.id
_entity.type
_entity.pdbx_description
1 polymer ?
#
loop_
_entity_poly.entity_id
_entity_poly.type
_entity_poly.pdbx_seq_one_letter_code
_entity_poly.pdbx_strand_id
1 'polypeptide(L)'
;MSIPRFSNPHLLVSAMKSITRKDLVVDSDVEECDDALVTSLNEKIRKSIDIGNDATSRKRQKTSESAKEQENEQLLFRLWSTSSQPQHVKLYPGHSTQAFINPPRQHEDSERQSSQRRKRAEDIAVDIAWISVESKRPSMPFPSSSKKLVHAKASSLTHAPWLVAQALQPVRKTHPPVPYSALVYHPYAVNAPLPPSQSDRTFIDIELLSGSPVVRTKRSRHRRNRRPLV
;
A
#
# COMPACT_ATOMS: atom_id res chain seq x y z
N MET A 1 -24.65 -2.56 18.18
CA MET A 1 -23.21 -2.82 18.40
C MET A 1 -22.41 -1.63 17.90
N SER A 2 -21.53 -1.06 18.73
CA SER A 2 -20.77 0.16 18.43
C SER A 2 -19.45 -0.21 17.75
N ILE A 3 -19.18 0.37 16.58
CA ILE A 3 -17.92 0.19 15.84
C ILE A 3 -16.87 1.12 16.46
N PRO A 4 -15.69 0.62 16.88
CA PRO A 4 -14.67 1.44 17.53
C PRO A 4 -14.11 2.49 16.55
N ARG A 5 -13.94 3.73 17.04
CA ARG A 5 -13.56 4.93 16.27
C ARG A 5 -12.26 4.81 15.45
N PHE A 6 -11.43 3.80 15.71
CA PHE A 6 -10.13 3.59 15.06
C PHE A 6 -10.00 2.23 14.36
N SER A 7 -11.12 1.55 14.07
CA SER A 7 -11.06 0.37 13.20
C SER A 7 -10.69 0.80 11.79
N ASN A 8 -9.61 0.21 11.27
CA ASN A 8 -9.23 0.37 9.87
C ASN A 8 -10.39 -0.13 8.98
N PRO A 9 -10.98 0.71 8.12
CA PRO A 9 -12.13 0.33 7.30
C PRO A 9 -11.82 -0.84 6.35
N HIS A 10 -10.55 -1.07 6.02
CA HIS A 10 -10.11 -2.20 5.21
C HIS A 10 -9.97 -3.52 5.99
N LEU A 11 -10.01 -3.47 7.32
CA LEU A 11 -10.02 -4.64 8.21
C LEU A 11 -11.42 -4.97 8.72
N LEU A 12 -12.40 -4.10 8.49
CA LEU A 12 -13.78 -4.46 8.68
C LEU A 12 -14.09 -5.53 7.64
N VAL A 13 -14.31 -6.75 8.12
CA VAL A 13 -14.87 -7.84 7.32
C VAL A 13 -16.28 -7.43 6.98
N SER A 14 -16.44 -6.56 5.99
CA SER A 14 -17.70 -6.45 5.27
C SER A 14 -17.97 -7.87 4.77
N ALA A 15 -19.14 -8.41 5.11
CA ALA A 15 -19.58 -9.69 4.61
C ALA A 15 -19.67 -9.59 3.07
N MET A 16 -18.57 -9.84 2.39
CA MET A 16 -18.50 -9.81 0.94
C MET A 16 -19.23 -11.03 0.45
N LYS A 17 -20.48 -10.85 0.05
CA LYS A 17 -21.22 -11.86 -0.70
C LYS A 17 -20.51 -12.03 -2.04
N SER A 18 -19.92 -13.20 -2.28
CA SER A 18 -19.29 -13.50 -3.56
C SER A 18 -20.38 -13.63 -4.63
N ILE A 19 -20.50 -12.63 -5.49
CA ILE A 19 -21.45 -12.63 -6.62
C ILE A 19 -20.70 -13.16 -7.84
N THR A 20 -21.25 -14.18 -8.49
CA THR A 20 -20.67 -14.75 -9.71
C THR A 20 -21.19 -14.03 -10.95
N ARG A 21 -20.47 -14.09 -12.07
CA ARG A 21 -20.84 -13.40 -13.31
C ARG A 21 -22.21 -13.82 -13.88
N LYS A 22 -22.71 -14.99 -13.50
CA LYS A 22 -24.04 -15.49 -13.86
C LYS A 22 -25.15 -14.80 -13.05
N ASP A 23 -24.86 -14.36 -11.83
CA ASP A 23 -25.80 -13.65 -10.96
C ASP A 23 -26.01 -12.18 -11.38
N LEU A 24 -25.14 -11.67 -12.26
CA LEU A 24 -25.24 -10.32 -12.84
C LEU A 24 -26.05 -10.28 -14.14
N VAL A 25 -26.43 -11.45 -14.68
CA VAL A 25 -27.38 -11.54 -15.80
C VAL A 25 -28.77 -11.52 -15.19
N VAL A 26 -29.13 -10.37 -14.62
CA VAL A 26 -30.52 -10.04 -14.36
C VAL A 26 -31.06 -9.57 -15.70
N ASP A 27 -32.00 -10.34 -16.25
CA ASP A 27 -32.75 -9.99 -17.45
C ASP A 27 -33.21 -8.54 -17.32
N SER A 28 -33.01 -7.78 -18.39
CA SER A 28 -33.37 -6.37 -18.49
C SER A 28 -34.88 -6.22 -18.57
N ASP A 29 -35.59 -6.62 -17.53
CA ASP A 29 -36.89 -6.07 -17.26
C ASP A 29 -36.65 -4.64 -16.78
N VAL A 30 -37.21 -3.72 -17.55
CA VAL A 30 -37.17 -2.29 -17.29
C VAL A 30 -37.94 -2.06 -16.00
N GLU A 31 -37.27 -2.23 -14.87
CA GLU A 31 -37.78 -1.82 -13.56
C GLU A 31 -38.01 -0.31 -13.66
N GLU A 32 -39.29 0.07 -13.75
CA GLU A 32 -39.75 1.45 -13.59
C GLU A 32 -39.08 2.00 -12.33
N CYS A 33 -38.15 2.93 -12.55
CA CYS A 33 -37.44 3.56 -11.45
C CYS A 33 -38.47 4.35 -10.66
N ASP A 34 -38.90 3.82 -9.52
CA ASP A 34 -39.94 4.41 -8.70
C ASP A 34 -39.43 5.76 -8.15
N ASP A 35 -39.86 6.86 -8.79
CA ASP A 35 -39.42 8.22 -8.49
C ASP A 35 -39.64 8.58 -7.01
N ALA A 36 -40.61 7.94 -6.36
CA ALA A 36 -40.86 8.05 -4.92
C ALA A 36 -39.70 7.49 -4.07
N LEU A 37 -39.06 6.41 -4.53
CA LEU A 37 -37.90 5.82 -3.86
C LEU A 37 -36.67 6.72 -4.01
N VAL A 38 -36.46 7.27 -5.21
CA VAL A 38 -35.34 8.16 -5.52
C VAL A 38 -35.43 9.46 -4.72
N THR A 39 -36.62 10.03 -4.61
CA THR A 39 -36.86 11.23 -3.80
C THR A 39 -36.66 10.97 -2.30
N SER A 40 -37.17 9.85 -1.78
CA SER A 40 -36.96 9.42 -0.38
C SER A 40 -35.48 9.20 -0.05
N LEU A 41 -34.72 8.59 -0.95
CA LEU A 41 -33.28 8.39 -0.79
C LEU A 41 -32.53 9.72 -0.77
N ASN A 42 -32.84 10.63 -1.72
CA ASN A 42 -32.24 11.95 -1.77
C ASN A 42 -32.52 12.77 -0.51
N GLU A 43 -33.72 12.65 0.07
CA GLU A 43 -34.06 13.32 1.33
C GLU A 43 -33.26 12.78 2.52
N LYS A 44 -33.09 11.45 2.61
CA LYS A 44 -32.23 10.81 3.64
C LYS A 44 -30.76 11.19 3.48
N ILE A 45 -30.27 11.31 2.26
CA ILE A 45 -28.90 11.73 1.98
C ILE A 45 -28.70 13.18 2.42
N ARG A 46 -29.61 14.09 2.07
CA ARG A 46 -29.55 15.50 2.51
C ARG A 46 -29.58 15.61 4.04
N LYS A 47 -30.49 14.89 4.70
CA LYS A 47 -30.57 14.85 6.18
C LYS A 47 -29.32 14.27 6.85
N SER A 48 -28.59 13.37 6.20
CA SER A 48 -27.36 12.79 6.76
C SER A 48 -26.10 13.59 6.45
N ILE A 49 -26.12 14.41 5.39
CA ILE A 49 -25.01 15.28 4.95
C ILE A 49 -25.08 16.67 5.58
N ASP A 50 -26.20 17.07 6.18
CA ASP A 50 -26.27 18.21 7.12
C ASP A 50 -25.52 17.88 8.43
N ILE A 51 -24.24 17.54 8.28
CA ILE A 51 -23.22 17.63 9.31
C ILE A 51 -23.01 19.13 9.48
N GLY A 52 -23.66 19.68 10.52
CA GLY A 52 -23.79 21.10 10.76
C GLY A 52 -22.58 21.94 10.32
N ASN A 53 -22.90 23.07 9.68
CA ASN A 53 -22.01 24.21 9.45
C ASN A 53 -21.51 24.86 10.75
N ASP A 54 -21.31 24.10 11.82
CA ASP A 54 -20.52 24.50 12.97
C ASP A 54 -19.06 24.40 12.57
N ALA A 55 -18.63 25.44 11.86
CA ALA A 55 -17.24 25.82 11.67
C ALA A 55 -16.59 26.14 13.04
N THR A 56 -16.42 25.12 13.88
CA THR A 56 -15.47 25.17 14.98
C THR A 56 -14.22 24.45 14.52
N SER A 57 -13.29 25.28 14.04
CA SER A 57 -11.86 24.98 13.95
C SER A 57 -11.42 24.17 15.17
N ARG A 58 -11.34 22.84 15.03
CA ARG A 58 -10.74 21.97 16.04
C ARG A 58 -9.23 22.12 15.95
N LYS A 59 -8.75 23.28 16.40
CA LYS A 59 -7.38 23.46 16.86
C LYS A 59 -7.19 22.44 17.98
N ARG A 60 -6.33 21.44 17.75
CA ARG A 60 -5.88 20.47 18.77
C ARG A 60 -5.44 21.24 20.01
N GLN A 61 -6.32 21.32 21.01
CA GLN A 61 -5.98 21.84 22.32
C GLN A 61 -5.20 20.73 23.02
N LYS A 62 -3.91 20.98 23.23
CA LYS A 62 -3.03 20.08 23.98
C LYS A 62 -3.53 20.10 25.42
N THR A 63 -4.22 19.04 25.83
CA THR A 63 -4.58 18.80 27.23
C THR A 63 -3.28 18.64 28.01
N SER A 64 -2.95 19.62 28.84
CA SER A 64 -1.97 19.46 29.92
C SER A 64 -2.65 18.63 31.00
N GLU A 65 -2.52 17.31 30.91
CA GLU A 65 -2.71 16.45 32.07
C GLU A 65 -1.63 16.79 33.09
N SER A 66 -2.09 17.11 34.30
CA SER A 66 -1.31 17.32 35.50
C SER A 66 -0.50 16.06 35.81
N ALA A 67 0.76 16.07 35.38
CA ALA A 67 1.75 15.08 35.79
C ALA A 67 1.97 15.22 37.30
N LYS A 68 1.57 14.19 38.03
CA LYS A 68 2.10 13.88 39.36
C LYS A 68 3.62 13.83 39.27
N GLU A 69 4.25 14.35 40.30
CA GLU A 69 5.70 14.36 40.54
C GLU A 69 6.32 12.99 40.24
N GLN A 70 6.89 12.85 39.05
CA GLN A 70 7.98 11.92 38.81
C GLN A 70 9.22 12.78 38.69
N GLU A 71 10.18 12.48 39.56
CA GLU A 71 11.52 13.05 39.56
C GLU A 71 12.08 13.00 38.13
N ASN A 72 12.14 14.17 37.50
CA ASN A 72 12.68 14.32 36.17
C ASN A 72 14.19 14.10 36.26
N GLU A 73 14.63 12.87 35.96
CA GLU A 73 15.96 12.67 35.40
C GLU A 73 16.06 13.57 34.16
N GLN A 74 16.75 14.69 34.31
CA GLN A 74 17.00 15.63 33.22
C GLN A 74 17.77 14.91 32.11
N LEU A 75 17.04 14.38 31.13
CA LEU A 75 17.61 13.90 29.89
C LEU A 75 18.22 15.10 29.16
N LEU A 76 19.53 15.29 29.34
CA LEU A 76 20.36 16.23 28.61
C LEU A 76 20.49 15.77 27.14
N PHE A 77 19.54 16.14 26.30
CA PHE A 77 19.69 15.98 24.85
C PHE A 77 20.66 17.03 24.31
N ARG A 78 21.92 16.61 24.10
CA ARG A 78 22.92 17.42 23.38
C ARG A 78 22.73 17.22 21.89
N LEU A 79 22.11 18.20 21.21
CA LEU A 79 21.97 18.21 19.76
C LEU A 79 23.36 18.42 19.13
N TRP A 80 24.03 17.34 18.70
CA TRP A 80 25.30 17.42 17.98
C TRP A 80 25.07 17.91 16.55
N SER A 81 24.99 19.23 16.39
CA SER A 81 25.15 19.90 15.10
C SER A 81 26.63 19.81 14.69
N THR A 82 26.91 19.27 13.50
CA THR A 82 28.26 19.26 12.89
C THR A 82 28.69 20.62 12.32
N SER A 83 27.86 21.67 12.46
CA SER A 83 28.19 23.04 12.07
C SER A 83 29.07 23.68 13.15
N SER A 84 30.22 24.24 12.76
CA SER A 84 31.15 24.93 13.66
C SER A 84 30.62 26.27 14.19
N GLN A 85 29.59 26.82 13.56
CA GLN A 85 28.98 28.08 13.97
C GLN A 85 27.52 27.88 14.40
N PRO A 86 27.11 28.45 15.55
CA PRO A 86 25.73 28.41 16.00
C PRO A 86 24.85 29.18 15.00
N GLN A 87 23.89 28.48 14.39
CA GLN A 87 22.91 29.12 13.53
C GLN A 87 21.83 29.80 14.38
N HIS A 88 21.65 31.10 14.18
CA HIS A 88 20.61 31.87 14.86
C HIS A 88 19.23 31.43 14.38
N VAL A 89 18.49 30.70 15.23
CA VAL A 89 17.13 30.25 14.94
C VAL A 89 16.20 31.46 14.98
N LYS A 90 15.70 31.90 13.82
CA LYS A 90 14.66 32.93 13.76
C LYS A 90 13.34 32.32 14.23
N LEU A 91 12.89 32.71 15.41
CA LEU A 91 11.60 32.29 16.00
C LEU A 91 10.40 33.07 15.46
N TYR A 92 10.62 34.04 14.57
CA TYR A 92 9.52 34.74 13.94
C TYR A 92 8.71 33.76 13.09
N PRO A 93 7.37 33.74 13.21
CA PRO A 93 6.55 32.97 12.32
C PRO A 93 6.88 33.44 10.90
N GLY A 94 7.45 32.54 10.10
CA GLY A 94 7.70 32.79 8.70
C GLY A 94 6.43 33.38 8.11
N HIS A 95 6.58 34.51 7.40
CA HIS A 95 5.46 35.29 6.86
C HIS A 95 4.41 34.32 6.35
N SER A 96 3.20 34.39 6.93
CA SER A 96 2.07 33.56 6.53
C SER A 96 1.99 33.62 5.02
N THR A 97 2.44 32.57 4.33
CA THR A 97 2.19 32.40 2.91
C THR A 97 0.68 32.39 2.82
N GLN A 98 0.10 33.51 2.37
CA GLN A 98 -1.33 33.58 2.13
C GLN A 98 -1.70 32.30 1.40
N ALA A 99 -2.68 31.58 1.95
CA ALA A 99 -3.13 30.35 1.32
C ALA A 99 -3.41 30.70 -0.13
N PHE A 100 -2.70 30.05 -1.06
CA PHE A 100 -2.94 30.24 -2.48
C PHE A 100 -4.33 29.67 -2.73
N ILE A 101 -5.34 30.53 -2.65
CA ILE A 101 -6.70 30.20 -3.01
C ILE A 101 -6.65 30.05 -4.53
N ASN A 102 -6.54 28.80 -4.97
CA ASN A 102 -6.70 28.49 -6.38
C ASN A 102 -8.04 29.10 -6.80
N PRO A 103 -8.08 29.91 -7.88
CA PRO A 103 -9.37 30.33 -8.42
C PRO A 103 -10.22 29.09 -8.70
N PRO A 104 -11.57 29.20 -8.60
CA PRO A 104 -12.46 28.09 -8.86
C PRO A 104 -12.12 27.52 -10.24
N ARG A 105 -11.68 26.25 -10.26
CA ARG A 105 -11.35 25.57 -11.51
C ARG A 105 -12.66 25.39 -12.28
N GLN A 106 -12.64 25.69 -13.58
CA GLN A 106 -13.74 25.30 -14.44
C GLN A 106 -13.80 23.77 -14.42
N HIS A 107 -14.91 23.22 -13.94
CA HIS A 107 -15.08 21.79 -13.72
C HIS A 107 -15.43 21.03 -15.01
N GLU A 108 -15.73 21.75 -16.10
CA GLU A 108 -16.16 21.19 -17.38
C GLU A 108 -15.14 21.48 -18.48
N ASP A 109 -14.80 20.45 -19.26
CA ASP A 109 -13.98 20.59 -20.45
C ASP A 109 -14.76 21.42 -21.49
N SER A 110 -14.13 22.44 -22.06
CA SER A 110 -14.63 23.04 -23.31
C SER A 110 -14.67 22.00 -24.44
N GLU A 111 -15.50 22.21 -25.46
CA GLU A 111 -15.59 21.31 -26.63
C GLU A 111 -14.23 21.05 -27.32
N ARG A 112 -13.34 22.06 -27.30
CA ARG A 112 -11.97 21.92 -27.80
C ARG A 112 -11.13 21.01 -26.92
N GLN A 113 -11.26 21.12 -25.59
CA GLN A 113 -10.54 20.28 -24.63
C GLN A 113 -11.04 18.83 -24.66
N SER A 114 -12.35 18.62 -24.77
CA SER A 114 -12.93 17.28 -24.88
C SER A 114 -12.44 16.57 -26.16
N SER A 115 -12.36 17.30 -27.28
CA SER A 115 -11.79 16.79 -28.53
C SER A 115 -10.31 16.44 -28.41
N GLN A 116 -9.51 17.27 -27.74
CA GLN A 116 -8.10 16.95 -27.48
C GLN A 116 -7.94 15.73 -26.56
N ARG A 117 -8.80 15.62 -25.53
CA ARG A 117 -8.81 14.46 -24.62
C ARG A 117 -9.16 13.18 -25.37
N ARG A 118 -10.14 13.24 -26.26
CA ARG A 118 -10.52 12.12 -27.13
C ARG A 118 -9.37 11.68 -28.02
N LYS A 119 -8.72 12.60 -28.74
CA LYS A 119 -7.56 12.28 -29.59
C LYS A 119 -6.43 11.64 -28.79
N ARG A 120 -6.09 12.20 -27.63
CA ARG A 120 -5.06 11.60 -26.74
C ARG A 120 -5.45 10.21 -26.25
N ALA A 121 -6.73 9.99 -25.94
CA ALA A 121 -7.20 8.68 -25.52
C ALA A 121 -7.12 7.66 -26.65
N GLU A 122 -7.45 8.06 -27.88
CA GLU A 122 -7.29 7.24 -29.08
C GLU A 122 -5.81 6.94 -29.37
N ASP A 123 -4.92 7.92 -29.25
CA ASP A 123 -3.47 7.76 -29.44
C ASP A 123 -2.82 6.84 -28.38
N ILE A 124 -3.37 6.82 -27.16
CA ILE A 124 -2.89 5.98 -26.03
C ILE A 124 -3.60 4.62 -26.01
N ALA A 125 -4.69 4.45 -26.75
CA ALA A 125 -5.47 3.22 -26.75
C ALA A 125 -4.57 2.06 -27.23
N VAL A 126 -4.34 1.11 -26.34
CA VAL A 126 -3.58 -0.09 -26.68
C VAL A 126 -4.49 -1.01 -27.49
N ASP A 127 -4.03 -1.42 -28.68
CA ASP A 127 -4.75 -2.37 -29.52
C ASP A 127 -4.93 -3.72 -28.79
N ILE A 128 -6.19 -4.08 -28.54
CA ILE A 128 -6.57 -5.32 -27.86
C ILE A 128 -6.17 -6.54 -28.70
N ALA A 129 -6.23 -6.44 -30.02
CA ALA A 129 -5.77 -7.50 -30.92
C ALA A 129 -4.26 -7.70 -30.78
N TRP A 130 -3.49 -6.61 -30.72
CA TRP A 130 -2.06 -6.66 -30.46
C TRP A 130 -1.74 -7.30 -29.09
N ILE A 131 -2.42 -6.90 -28.00
CA ILE A 131 -2.22 -7.53 -26.67
C ILE A 131 -2.52 -9.03 -26.73
N SER A 132 -3.61 -9.41 -27.40
CA SER A 132 -4.03 -10.82 -27.50
C SER A 132 -2.99 -11.67 -28.25
N VAL A 133 -2.38 -11.11 -29.31
CA VAL A 133 -1.29 -11.76 -30.03
C VAL A 133 -0.01 -11.81 -29.18
N GLU A 134 0.36 -10.71 -28.52
CA GLU A 134 1.55 -10.63 -27.68
C GLU A 134 1.46 -11.59 -26.48
N SER A 135 0.28 -11.75 -25.88
CA SER A 135 0.05 -12.65 -24.75
C SER A 135 0.30 -14.13 -25.07
N LYS A 136 0.18 -14.51 -26.35
CA LYS A 136 0.46 -15.88 -26.82
C LYS A 136 1.93 -16.10 -27.12
N ARG A 137 2.76 -15.05 -27.18
CA ARG A 137 4.19 -15.21 -27.40
C ARG A 137 4.83 -15.82 -26.16
N PRO A 138 5.69 -16.84 -26.31
CA PRO A 138 6.44 -17.37 -25.18
C PRO A 138 7.28 -16.23 -24.58
N SER A 139 7.10 -15.97 -23.28
CA SER A 139 7.88 -14.96 -22.58
C SER A 139 9.35 -15.37 -22.60
N MET A 140 10.14 -14.71 -23.43
CA MET A 140 11.59 -14.91 -23.44
C MET A 140 12.18 -14.15 -22.25
N PRO A 141 12.75 -14.84 -21.25
CA PRO A 141 13.41 -14.16 -20.14
C PRO A 141 14.48 -13.23 -20.71
N PHE A 142 14.43 -11.93 -20.37
CA PHE A 142 15.51 -11.00 -20.71
C PHE A 142 16.86 -11.62 -20.30
N PRO A 143 17.97 -11.38 -21.03
CA PRO A 143 19.28 -11.98 -20.67
C PRO A 143 19.70 -11.71 -19.22
N SER A 144 19.28 -10.58 -18.64
CA SER A 144 19.50 -10.21 -17.24
C SER A 144 18.56 -10.89 -16.23
N SER A 145 17.48 -11.51 -16.69
CA SER A 145 16.51 -12.22 -15.85
C SER A 145 16.95 -13.62 -15.45
N SER A 146 17.94 -14.21 -16.12
CA SER A 146 18.65 -15.41 -15.64
C SER A 146 19.23 -15.20 -14.24
N LYS A 147 19.68 -13.97 -13.93
CA LYS A 147 20.13 -13.55 -12.59
C LYS A 147 19.01 -13.45 -11.56
N LYS A 148 17.75 -13.59 -11.97
CA LYS A 148 16.58 -13.64 -11.08
C LYS A 148 16.04 -15.07 -10.93
N LEU A 149 16.55 -16.02 -11.73
CA LEU A 149 16.16 -17.42 -11.62
C LEU A 149 16.78 -18.01 -10.35
N VAL A 150 15.92 -18.63 -9.55
CA VAL A 150 16.31 -19.38 -8.37
C VAL A 150 16.25 -20.85 -8.75
N HIS A 151 17.42 -21.48 -8.82
CA HIS A 151 17.51 -22.92 -9.02
C HIS A 151 17.32 -23.61 -7.67
N ALA A 152 16.32 -24.48 -7.60
CA ALA A 152 15.98 -25.20 -6.38
C ALA A 152 15.63 -26.66 -6.71
N LYS A 153 15.90 -27.55 -5.78
CA LYS A 153 15.58 -28.97 -5.85
C LYS A 153 14.43 -29.27 -4.89
N ALA A 154 13.41 -29.97 -5.37
CA ALA A 154 12.33 -30.52 -4.55
C ALA A 154 12.48 -32.04 -4.46
N SER A 155 12.16 -32.63 -3.31
CA SER A 155 12.19 -34.07 -3.11
C SER A 155 11.07 -34.80 -3.87
N SER A 156 9.92 -34.15 -4.04
CA SER A 156 8.79 -34.68 -4.82
C SER A 156 7.95 -33.52 -5.38
N LEU A 157 7.55 -33.62 -6.65
CA LEU A 157 6.53 -32.75 -7.22
C LEU A 157 5.19 -33.46 -7.15
N THR A 158 4.33 -33.02 -6.24
CA THR A 158 2.93 -33.44 -6.22
C THR A 158 2.21 -32.81 -7.41
N HIS A 159 1.36 -33.58 -8.11
CA HIS A 159 0.52 -33.07 -9.20
C HIS A 159 -0.57 -32.16 -8.64
N ALA A 160 -0.25 -30.88 -8.40
CA ALA A 160 -1.20 -29.84 -8.05
C ALA A 160 -1.12 -28.71 -9.09
N PRO A 161 -2.25 -28.06 -9.42
CA PRO A 161 -2.28 -26.95 -10.39
C PRO A 161 -1.42 -25.76 -9.92
N TRP A 162 -1.31 -25.58 -8.61
CA TRP A 162 -0.45 -24.58 -7.98
C TRP A 162 0.28 -25.19 -6.79
N LEU A 163 1.54 -24.81 -6.63
CA LEU A 163 2.41 -25.27 -5.56
C LEU A 163 3.06 -24.06 -4.89
N VAL A 164 3.04 -24.04 -3.55
CA VAL A 164 3.77 -23.03 -2.79
C VAL A 164 5.09 -23.64 -2.36
N ALA A 165 6.17 -23.25 -3.06
CA ALA A 165 7.51 -23.66 -2.69
C ALA A 165 8.00 -22.84 -1.49
N GLN A 166 8.56 -23.52 -0.50
CA GLN A 166 9.04 -22.90 0.72
C GLN A 166 10.52 -23.27 0.95
N ALA A 167 11.32 -22.26 1.30
CA ALA A 167 12.75 -22.43 1.54
C ALA A 167 13.08 -21.95 2.95
N LEU A 168 14.05 -22.61 3.57
CA LEU A 168 14.55 -22.20 4.88
C LEU A 168 15.14 -20.80 4.81
N GLN A 169 14.66 -19.93 5.69
CA GLN A 169 15.16 -18.58 5.81
C GLN A 169 16.25 -18.54 6.89
N PRO A 170 17.46 -18.02 6.57
CA PRO A 170 18.46 -17.81 7.61
C PRO A 170 17.94 -16.81 8.65
N VAL A 171 18.21 -17.08 9.92
CA VAL A 171 17.82 -16.20 11.03
C VAL A 171 18.47 -14.83 10.82
N ARG A 172 17.62 -13.81 10.63
CA ARG A 172 18.10 -12.45 10.38
C ARG A 172 18.61 -11.84 11.68
N LYS A 173 19.80 -11.25 11.65
CA LYS A 173 20.35 -10.42 12.74
C LYS A 173 19.83 -8.96 12.71
N THR A 174 18.70 -8.72 12.04
CA THR A 174 18.13 -7.36 11.90
C THR A 174 17.43 -6.93 13.20
N HIS A 175 17.30 -5.62 13.43
CA HIS A 175 16.53 -5.08 14.56
C HIS A 175 15.11 -4.68 14.10
N PRO A 176 14.04 -5.15 14.77
CA PRO A 176 14.06 -6.05 15.92
C PRO A 176 14.42 -7.50 15.53
N PRO A 177 15.12 -8.24 16.41
CA PRO A 177 15.44 -9.64 16.18
C PRO A 177 14.14 -10.48 16.09
N VAL A 178 14.20 -11.57 15.35
CA VAL A 178 13.09 -12.54 15.28
C VAL A 178 12.90 -13.15 16.67
N PRO A 179 11.68 -13.13 17.25
CA PRO A 179 11.45 -13.68 18.58
C PRO A 179 11.72 -15.19 18.59
N TYR A 180 12.29 -15.70 19.69
CA TYR A 180 12.64 -17.12 19.84
C TYR A 180 11.46 -18.07 19.62
N SER A 181 10.25 -17.66 20.02
CA SER A 181 9.03 -18.42 19.79
C SER A 181 8.73 -18.64 18.30
N ALA A 182 9.11 -17.71 17.42
CA ALA A 182 8.91 -17.82 15.99
C ALA A 182 9.96 -18.72 15.31
N LEU A 183 11.11 -18.96 15.95
CA LEU A 183 12.18 -19.81 15.40
C LEU A 183 11.81 -21.30 15.37
N VAL A 184 10.78 -21.70 16.13
CA VAL A 184 10.25 -23.07 16.17
C VAL A 184 9.43 -23.41 14.92
N TYR A 185 8.96 -22.39 14.19
CA TYR A 185 8.09 -22.56 13.02
C TYR A 185 8.86 -22.37 11.70
N HIS A 186 8.30 -22.91 10.61
CA HIS A 186 8.76 -22.59 9.26
C HIS A 186 8.60 -21.06 9.02
N PRO A 187 9.59 -20.35 8.41
CA PRO A 187 10.72 -20.82 7.61
C PRO A 187 12.07 -21.01 8.35
N TYR A 188 12.10 -21.04 9.68
CA TYR A 188 13.37 -21.01 10.42
C TYR A 188 13.89 -22.40 10.83
N ALA A 189 13.02 -23.41 10.91
CA ALA A 189 13.38 -24.77 11.28
C ALA A 189 12.91 -25.77 10.22
N VAL A 190 13.72 -26.81 10.00
CA VAL A 190 13.46 -27.89 9.04
C VAL A 190 12.32 -28.77 9.58
N ASN A 191 11.36 -29.12 8.73
CA ASN A 191 10.19 -29.94 9.10
C ASN A 191 9.34 -29.34 10.24
N ALA A 192 9.48 -28.04 10.50
CA ALA A 192 8.67 -27.37 11.50
C ALA A 192 7.21 -27.26 11.05
N PRO A 193 6.24 -27.34 11.98
CA PRO A 193 4.86 -27.12 11.64
C PRO A 193 4.67 -25.70 11.06
N LEU A 194 3.72 -25.59 10.15
CA LEU A 194 3.27 -24.29 9.68
C LEU A 194 2.64 -23.53 10.85
N PRO A 195 2.76 -22.19 10.88
CA PRO A 195 2.02 -21.40 11.84
C PRO A 195 0.51 -21.69 11.70
N PRO A 196 -0.25 -21.66 12.80
CA PRO A 196 -1.67 -22.09 12.83
C PRO A 196 -2.57 -21.32 11.87
N SER A 197 -2.14 -20.18 11.34
CA SER A 197 -2.86 -19.40 10.33
C SER A 197 -2.73 -19.91 8.89
N GLN A 198 -1.95 -20.97 8.63
CA GLN A 198 -1.58 -21.42 7.27
C GLN A 198 -1.83 -22.91 7.00
N SER A 199 -2.65 -23.61 7.79
CA SER A 199 -2.92 -25.05 7.65
C SER A 199 -3.52 -25.48 6.30
N ASP A 200 -4.23 -24.57 5.62
CA ASP A 200 -5.06 -24.93 4.46
C ASP A 200 -4.28 -25.02 3.13
N ARG A 201 -2.95 -24.82 3.15
CA ARG A 201 -2.12 -24.78 1.95
C ARG A 201 -1.12 -25.93 1.94
N THR A 202 -0.95 -26.56 0.79
CA THR A 202 0.11 -27.54 0.54
C THR A 202 1.40 -26.81 0.21
N PHE A 203 2.42 -27.01 1.05
CA PHE A 203 3.76 -26.47 0.84
C PHE A 203 4.71 -27.58 0.44
N ILE A 204 5.67 -27.25 -0.43
CA ILE A 204 6.77 -28.14 -0.79
C ILE A 204 8.07 -27.50 -0.33
N ASP A 205 8.82 -28.22 0.50
CA ASP A 205 10.16 -27.83 0.89
C ASP A 205 11.11 -27.92 -0.30
N ILE A 206 11.80 -26.81 -0.55
CA ILE A 206 12.80 -26.71 -1.61
C ILE A 206 14.19 -26.43 -1.04
N GLU A 207 15.17 -27.17 -1.56
CA GLU A 207 16.58 -26.94 -1.29
C GLU A 207 17.16 -26.02 -2.36
N LEU A 208 17.67 -24.86 -1.96
CA LEU A 208 18.28 -23.90 -2.88
C LEU A 208 19.66 -24.41 -3.33
N LEU A 209 19.87 -24.54 -4.64
CA LEU A 209 21.15 -24.98 -5.17
C LEU A 209 22.20 -23.86 -5.01
N SER A 210 23.36 -24.22 -4.44
CA SER A 210 24.48 -23.30 -4.21
C SER A 210 24.94 -22.68 -5.53
N GLY A 211 24.88 -21.36 -5.65
CA GLY A 211 25.12 -20.62 -6.89
C GLY A 211 23.93 -19.81 -7.40
N SER A 212 22.73 -20.01 -6.85
CA SER A 212 21.61 -19.10 -7.09
C SER A 212 21.91 -17.71 -6.46
N PRO A 213 21.70 -16.60 -7.21
CA PRO A 213 21.97 -15.25 -6.74
C PRO A 213 20.93 -14.78 -5.70
N VAL A 214 20.91 -15.39 -4.51
CA VAL A 214 20.14 -14.91 -3.36
C VAL A 214 20.82 -13.69 -2.73
N VAL A 215 22.11 -13.49 -3.01
CA VAL A 215 22.83 -12.29 -2.61
C VAL A 215 22.30 -11.14 -3.47
N ARG A 216 21.30 -10.41 -2.92
CA ARG A 216 21.05 -9.02 -3.29
C ARG A 216 22.38 -8.32 -3.15
N THR A 217 23.12 -8.20 -4.25
CA THR A 217 24.31 -7.36 -4.33
C THR A 217 23.86 -6.02 -3.78
N LYS A 218 24.45 -5.62 -2.66
CA LYS A 218 24.13 -4.35 -2.02
C LYS A 218 24.24 -3.34 -3.14
N ARG A 219 23.10 -2.75 -3.56
CA ARG A 219 23.13 -1.66 -4.53
C ARG A 219 23.96 -0.60 -3.87
N SER A 220 25.23 -0.51 -4.27
CA SER A 220 26.11 0.57 -3.88
C SER A 220 25.38 1.80 -4.36
N ARG A 221 24.77 2.52 -3.41
CA ARG A 221 24.13 3.80 -3.70
C ARG A 221 25.30 4.69 -4.08
N HIS A 222 25.56 4.77 -5.37
CA HIS A 222 26.50 5.72 -5.92
C HIS A 222 25.95 7.09 -5.53
N ARG A 223 26.49 7.65 -4.43
CA ARG A 223 26.16 8.99 -3.97
C ARG A 223 26.58 9.89 -5.12
N ARG A 224 25.61 10.38 -5.87
CA ARG A 224 25.83 11.47 -6.82
C ARG A 224 26.32 12.65 -5.99
N ASN A 225 27.63 12.88 -6.00
CA ASN A 225 28.24 14.10 -5.52
C ASN A 225 27.64 15.23 -6.34
N ARG A 226 26.60 15.89 -5.80
CA ARG A 226 26.16 17.17 -6.32
C ARG A 226 27.28 18.16 -6.01
N ARG A 227 28.07 18.50 -7.04
CA ARG A 227 28.95 19.66 -6.95
C ARG A 227 28.06 20.91 -6.83
N PRO A 228 28.37 21.86 -5.93
CA PRO A 228 27.72 23.15 -5.99
C PRO A 228 28.10 23.82 -7.31
N LEU A 229 27.11 24.34 -8.02
CA LEU A 229 27.34 25.29 -9.10
C LEU A 229 27.84 26.58 -8.44
N VAL A 230 29.02 27.03 -8.89
CA VAL A 230 29.61 28.34 -8.58
C VAL A 230 28.88 29.40 -9.39
#